data_AF-A0A6J6XNT7-F1
#
_entry.id   AF-A0A6J6XNT7-F1
#
_cell.length_a   1.000
_cell.length_b   1.000
_cell.length_c   1.000
_cell.angle_alpha   90.00
_cell.angle_beta   90.00
_cell.angle_gamma   90.00
#
_symmetry.space_group_name_H-M   'P 1'
#
loop_
_entity.id
_entity.type
_entity.pdbx_description
1 polymer ?
#
loop_
_entity_poly.entity_id
_entity_poly.type
_entity_poly.pdbx_seq_one_letter_code
_entity_poly.pdbx_strand_id
1 'polypeptide(L)'
;MPAAHRRFAALHRGNEWLGSPEDFGLGAAILLGDLCLSWADELLMSSGLPVDRLMAAKPLYDEMRTELMAGQYLDLLEQARGGGSIERAERVIRFKSAKYTIERPLHLGVLLAGGSPELLTTFTNYGLPLGEAFQLRDDVLGVFGDPSETGKPAGDDLREGKRTVLIAKALETASPSQASKVRRHLGDPHLDAEGVALLREILTETGALDAVEARISELTANAQAAIVDVTNPARDVLSDLITAATARAV
;
A
#
# COMPACT_ATOMS: atom_id res chain seq x y z
N MET A 1 -10.19 -14.39 -6.80
CA MET A 1 -11.22 -13.90 -7.76
C MET A 1 -10.55 -12.99 -8.78
N PRO A 2 -11.02 -12.93 -10.05
CA PRO A 2 -10.43 -12.05 -11.06
C PRO A 2 -10.70 -10.56 -10.76
N ALA A 3 -9.82 -9.69 -11.24
CA ALA A 3 -10.01 -8.23 -11.16
C ALA A 3 -11.29 -7.77 -11.90
N ALA A 4 -11.88 -6.65 -11.45
CA ALA A 4 -13.17 -6.15 -11.96
C ALA A 4 -13.19 -5.98 -13.49
N HIS A 5 -12.15 -5.38 -14.08
CA HIS A 5 -12.07 -5.20 -15.53
C HIS A 5 -12.07 -6.53 -16.30
N ARG A 6 -11.41 -7.57 -15.78
CA ARG A 6 -11.43 -8.91 -16.39
C ARG A 6 -12.80 -9.57 -16.27
N ARG A 7 -13.50 -9.35 -15.15
CA ARG A 7 -14.86 -9.85 -14.95
C ARG A 7 -15.85 -9.19 -15.93
N PHE A 8 -15.77 -7.88 -16.12
CA PHE A 8 -16.59 -7.18 -17.10
C PHE A 8 -16.26 -7.55 -18.55
N ALA A 9 -14.97 -7.73 -18.88
CA ALA A 9 -14.56 -8.24 -20.19
C ALA A 9 -15.08 -9.67 -20.45
N ALA A 10 -15.08 -10.54 -19.43
CA ALA A 10 -15.64 -11.88 -19.54
C ALA A 10 -17.17 -11.85 -19.71
N LEU A 11 -17.86 -10.93 -19.01
CA LEU A 11 -19.29 -10.71 -19.19
C LEU A 11 -19.62 -10.26 -20.62
N HIS A 12 -18.86 -9.32 -21.17
CA HIS A 12 -19.02 -8.84 -22.54
C HIS A 12 -18.87 -9.98 -23.57
N ARG A 13 -17.81 -10.81 -23.44
CA ARG A 13 -17.62 -12.01 -24.29
C ARG A 13 -18.76 -13.00 -24.15
N GLY A 14 -19.19 -13.28 -22.91
CA GLY A 14 -20.24 -14.26 -22.63
C GLY A 14 -21.62 -13.86 -23.16
N ASN A 15 -21.84 -12.57 -23.46
CA ASN A 15 -23.07 -12.06 -24.06
C ASN A 15 -22.91 -11.70 -25.54
N GLU A 16 -21.76 -11.95 -26.15
CA GLU A 16 -21.48 -11.67 -27.57
C GLU A 16 -21.79 -10.22 -27.99
N TRP A 17 -21.52 -9.26 -27.09
CA TRP A 17 -21.75 -7.85 -27.38
C TRP A 17 -20.77 -7.30 -28.42
N LEU A 18 -21.17 -6.22 -29.10
CA LEU A 18 -20.34 -5.56 -30.12
C LEU A 18 -19.15 -4.82 -29.48
N GLY A 19 -18.02 -4.77 -30.20
CA GLY A 19 -16.83 -4.00 -29.83
C GLY A 19 -15.80 -4.80 -29.02
N SER A 20 -14.82 -4.07 -28.44
CA SER A 20 -13.70 -4.61 -27.68
C SER A 20 -14.10 -4.98 -26.24
N PRO A 21 -14.02 -6.26 -25.84
CA PRO A 21 -14.30 -6.67 -24.46
C PRO A 21 -13.36 -6.03 -23.44
N GLU A 22 -12.09 -5.84 -23.82
CA GLU A 22 -11.05 -5.24 -22.97
C GLU A 22 -11.36 -3.77 -22.68
N ASP A 23 -11.71 -2.98 -23.71
CA ASP A 23 -12.05 -1.56 -23.54
C ASP A 23 -13.35 -1.40 -22.75
N PHE A 24 -14.36 -2.25 -23.02
CA PHE A 24 -15.58 -2.30 -22.22
C PHE A 24 -15.27 -2.61 -20.75
N GLY A 25 -14.44 -3.64 -20.51
CA GLY A 25 -14.07 -4.06 -19.18
C GLY A 25 -13.34 -2.97 -18.39
N LEU A 26 -12.41 -2.27 -19.04
CA LEU A 26 -11.70 -1.13 -18.45
C LEU A 26 -12.66 0.02 -18.13
N GLY A 27 -13.48 0.45 -19.09
CA GLY A 27 -14.46 1.53 -18.90
C GLY A 27 -15.46 1.23 -17.79
N ALA A 28 -16.01 0.00 -17.76
CA ALA A 28 -16.92 -0.44 -16.71
C ALA A 28 -16.27 -0.47 -15.32
N ALA A 29 -14.99 -0.87 -15.24
CA ALA A 29 -14.25 -0.88 -13.98
C ALA A 29 -13.96 0.53 -13.45
N ILE A 30 -13.69 1.50 -14.34
CA ILE A 30 -13.52 2.91 -13.95
C ILE A 30 -14.83 3.45 -13.37
N LEU A 31 -15.96 3.27 -14.07
CA LEU A 31 -17.27 3.72 -13.57
C LEU A 31 -17.67 3.03 -12.25
N LEU A 32 -17.32 1.76 -12.07
CA LEU A 32 -17.52 1.07 -10.80
C LEU A 32 -16.70 1.73 -9.67
N GLY A 33 -15.46 2.12 -9.94
CA GLY A 33 -14.62 2.86 -8.99
C GLY A 33 -15.25 4.20 -8.61
N ASP A 34 -15.74 4.96 -9.60
CA ASP A 34 -16.42 6.25 -9.39
C ASP A 34 -17.68 6.10 -8.52
N LEU A 35 -18.47 5.05 -8.78
CA LEU A 35 -19.65 4.73 -7.97
C LEU A 35 -19.28 4.40 -6.52
N CYS A 36 -18.27 3.56 -6.30
CA CYS A 36 -17.79 3.23 -4.96
C CYS A 36 -17.31 4.47 -4.20
N LEU A 37 -16.64 5.41 -4.87
CA LEU A 37 -16.20 6.66 -4.26
C LEU A 37 -17.39 7.57 -3.91
N SER A 38 -18.37 7.68 -4.79
CA SER A 38 -19.61 8.43 -4.53
C SER A 38 -20.40 7.83 -3.37
N TRP A 39 -20.52 6.51 -3.31
CA TRP A 39 -21.22 5.81 -2.23
C TRP A 39 -20.49 5.91 -0.89
N ALA A 40 -19.15 5.96 -0.88
CA ALA A 40 -18.41 6.20 0.36
C ALA A 40 -18.80 7.55 0.99
N ASP A 41 -18.93 8.59 0.17
CA ASP A 41 -19.37 9.93 0.63
C ASP A 41 -20.83 9.90 1.09
N GLU A 42 -21.70 9.25 0.33
CA GLU A 42 -23.11 9.08 0.68
C GLU A 42 -23.26 8.36 2.02
N LEU A 43 -22.54 7.27 2.25
CA LEU A 43 -22.55 6.49 3.49
C LEU A 43 -22.06 7.32 4.68
N LEU A 44 -20.99 8.10 4.51
CA LEU A 44 -20.50 8.97 5.58
C LEU A 44 -21.57 10.01 5.97
N MET A 45 -22.14 10.68 4.97
CA MET A 45 -23.11 11.76 5.18
C MET A 45 -24.48 11.26 5.66
N SER A 46 -24.84 10.01 5.36
CA SER A 46 -26.10 9.37 5.78
C SER A 46 -25.96 8.45 7.01
N SER A 47 -24.77 8.39 7.62
CA SER A 47 -24.45 7.49 8.74
C SER A 47 -25.29 7.67 10.01
N GLY A 48 -26.03 8.78 10.13
CA GLY A 48 -26.81 9.13 11.33
C GLY A 48 -25.96 9.75 12.45
N LEU A 49 -24.67 10.00 12.22
CA LEU A 49 -23.82 10.73 13.15
C LEU A 49 -24.24 12.21 13.25
N PRO A 50 -23.93 12.89 14.38
CA PRO A 50 -24.24 14.30 14.54
C PRO A 50 -23.62 15.16 13.43
N VAL A 51 -24.40 16.11 12.90
CA VAL A 51 -24.00 16.93 11.75
C VAL A 51 -22.73 17.74 12.03
N ASP A 52 -22.57 18.26 13.24
CA ASP A 52 -21.37 18.98 13.68
C ASP A 52 -20.11 18.10 13.64
N ARG A 53 -20.22 16.83 14.04
CA ARG A 53 -19.12 15.83 13.95
C ARG A 53 -18.79 15.50 12.49
N LEU A 54 -19.80 15.30 11.65
CA LEU A 54 -19.60 15.05 10.21
C LEU A 54 -18.91 16.24 9.53
N MET A 55 -19.35 17.47 9.82
CA MET A 55 -18.74 18.68 9.27
C MET A 55 -17.30 18.90 9.75
N ALA A 56 -17.00 18.54 11.01
CA ALA A 56 -15.62 18.60 11.53
C ALA A 56 -14.70 17.55 10.87
N ALA A 57 -15.23 16.36 10.58
CA ALA A 57 -14.48 15.24 9.98
C ALA A 57 -14.31 15.35 8.47
N LYS A 58 -15.24 16.00 7.76
CA LYS A 58 -15.29 16.05 6.30
C LYS A 58 -14.01 16.61 5.64
N PRO A 59 -13.40 17.71 6.11
CA PRO A 59 -12.16 18.22 5.53
C PRO A 59 -11.01 17.21 5.59
N LEU A 60 -10.87 16.50 6.70
CA LEU A 60 -9.86 15.44 6.86
C LEU A 60 -10.12 14.27 5.91
N TYR A 61 -11.38 13.86 5.77
CA TYR A 61 -11.76 12.81 4.83
C TYR A 61 -11.48 13.20 3.38
N ASP A 62 -11.71 14.47 3.00
CA ASP A 62 -11.38 15.00 1.67
C ASP A 62 -9.86 15.07 1.44
N GLU A 63 -9.10 15.49 2.45
CA GLU A 63 -7.65 15.50 2.42
C GLU A 63 -7.09 14.08 2.25
N MET A 64 -7.58 13.10 3.02
CA MET A 64 -7.19 11.70 2.91
C MET A 64 -7.36 11.17 1.48
N ARG A 65 -8.47 11.49 0.81
CA ARG A 65 -8.71 11.08 -0.58
C ARG A 65 -7.73 11.74 -1.54
N THR A 66 -7.45 13.03 -1.33
CA THR A 66 -6.47 13.78 -2.14
C THR A 66 -5.07 13.18 -1.99
N GLU A 67 -4.66 12.90 -0.76
CA GLU A 67 -3.37 12.27 -0.44
C GLU A 67 -3.23 10.89 -1.07
N LEU A 68 -4.28 10.05 -1.01
CA LEU A 68 -4.30 8.75 -1.67
C LEU A 68 -4.09 8.88 -3.18
N MET A 69 -4.86 9.75 -3.84
CA MET A 69 -4.78 9.93 -5.29
C MET A 69 -3.41 10.46 -5.72
N ALA A 70 -2.85 11.41 -4.95
CA ALA A 70 -1.50 11.90 -5.16
C ALA A 70 -0.46 10.78 -4.97
N GLY A 71 -0.61 9.95 -3.93
CA GLY A 71 0.25 8.79 -3.67
C GLY A 71 0.22 7.75 -4.80
N GLN A 72 -0.97 7.45 -5.33
CA GLN A 72 -1.13 6.56 -6.50
C GLN A 72 -0.47 7.13 -7.75
N TYR A 73 -0.61 8.44 -7.99
CA TYR A 73 0.08 9.10 -9.09
C TYR A 73 1.60 9.04 -8.95
N LEU A 74 2.13 9.28 -7.74
CA LEU A 74 3.57 9.19 -7.47
C LEU A 74 4.11 7.79 -7.74
N ASP A 75 3.36 6.73 -7.40
CA ASP A 75 3.75 5.35 -7.69
C ASP A 75 3.88 5.11 -9.21
N LEU A 76 2.86 5.51 -9.99
CA LEU A 76 2.90 5.43 -11.45
C LEU A 76 4.06 6.24 -12.04
N LEU A 77 4.32 7.44 -11.49
CA LEU A 77 5.40 8.31 -11.93
C LEU A 77 6.78 7.70 -11.67
N GLU A 78 6.98 7.04 -10.52
CA GLU A 78 8.24 6.37 -10.22
C GLU A 78 8.47 5.16 -11.11
N GLN A 79 7.43 4.39 -11.43
CA GLN A 79 7.52 3.32 -12.43
C GLN A 79 7.93 3.86 -13.80
N ALA A 80 7.31 4.95 -14.25
CA ALA A 80 7.64 5.61 -15.53
C ALA A 80 9.07 6.18 -15.57
N ARG A 81 9.59 6.66 -14.44
CA ARG A 81 10.97 7.18 -14.31
C ARG A 81 12.04 6.08 -14.18
N GLY A 82 11.63 4.83 -13.98
CA GLY A 82 12.54 3.72 -13.70
C GLY A 82 12.99 3.62 -12.23
N GLY A 83 12.44 4.46 -11.33
CA GLY A 83 12.68 4.42 -9.89
C GLY A 83 14.09 4.86 -9.45
N GLY A 84 14.64 4.16 -8.47
CA GLY A 84 16.03 4.31 -8.01
C GLY A 84 16.29 5.40 -6.97
N SER A 85 15.25 5.99 -6.37
CA SER A 85 15.39 6.91 -5.24
C SER A 85 14.62 6.40 -4.04
N ILE A 86 15.33 6.16 -2.94
CA ILE A 86 14.74 5.73 -1.67
C ILE A 86 13.74 6.78 -1.17
N GLU A 87 14.12 8.06 -1.16
CA GLU A 87 13.25 9.15 -0.70
C GLU A 87 11.92 9.21 -1.48
N ARG A 88 11.94 8.99 -2.80
CA ARG A 88 10.72 9.00 -3.61
C ARG A 88 9.86 7.76 -3.36
N ALA A 89 10.47 6.59 -3.20
CA ALA A 89 9.75 5.37 -2.82
C ALA A 89 9.12 5.48 -1.42
N GLU A 90 9.83 6.06 -0.44
CA GLU A 90 9.30 6.35 0.90
C GLU A 90 8.15 7.36 0.84
N ARG A 91 8.22 8.37 -0.05
CA ARG A 91 7.11 9.30 -0.26
C ARG A 91 5.87 8.62 -0.83
N VAL A 92 6.04 7.67 -1.74
CA VAL A 92 4.93 6.82 -2.22
C VAL A 92 4.32 6.06 -1.06
N ILE A 93 5.14 5.34 -0.27
CA ILE A 93 4.68 4.59 0.91
C ILE A 93 3.87 5.49 1.85
N ARG A 94 4.40 6.67 2.17
CA ARG A 94 3.79 7.59 3.13
C ARG A 94 2.38 8.01 2.70
N PHE A 95 2.19 8.44 1.47
CA PHE A 95 0.89 8.96 1.02
C PHE A 95 -0.08 7.85 0.56
N LYS A 96 0.41 6.88 -0.22
CA LYS A 96 -0.42 5.80 -0.79
C LYS A 96 -0.91 4.83 0.28
N SER A 97 -0.09 4.58 1.30
CA SER A 97 -0.35 3.52 2.28
C SER A 97 -0.40 4.06 3.71
N ALA A 98 0.64 4.70 4.22
CA ALA A 98 0.70 5.00 5.64
C ALA A 98 -0.39 5.98 6.10
N LYS A 99 -0.57 7.06 5.34
CA LYS A 99 -1.61 8.06 5.57
C LYS A 99 -3.00 7.48 5.35
N TYR A 100 -3.26 6.96 4.17
CA TYR A 100 -4.59 6.48 3.78
C TYR A 100 -5.07 5.26 4.59
N THR A 101 -4.20 4.27 4.81
CA THR A 101 -4.59 2.99 5.40
C THR A 101 -4.67 3.02 6.92
N ILE A 102 -3.85 3.85 7.59
CA ILE A 102 -3.73 3.81 9.05
C ILE A 102 -3.95 5.18 9.71
N GLU A 103 -3.13 6.20 9.39
CA GLU A 103 -3.20 7.50 10.08
C GLU A 103 -4.57 8.17 9.94
N ARG A 104 -5.05 8.34 8.70
CA ARG A 104 -6.27 9.10 8.42
C ARG A 104 -7.53 8.39 8.92
N PRO A 105 -7.68 7.05 8.83
CA PRO A 105 -8.79 6.34 9.48
C PRO A 105 -8.83 6.54 11.00
N LEU A 106 -7.67 6.54 11.68
CA LEU A 106 -7.59 6.83 13.11
C LEU A 106 -8.02 8.27 13.42
N HIS A 107 -7.48 9.24 12.68
CA HIS A 107 -7.86 10.65 12.82
C HIS A 107 -9.36 10.86 12.56
N LEU A 108 -9.92 10.17 11.56
CA LEU A 108 -11.34 10.23 11.26
C LEU A 108 -12.18 9.74 12.44
N GLY A 109 -11.78 8.62 13.05
CA GLY A 109 -12.40 8.12 14.28
C GLY A 109 -12.35 9.13 15.42
N VAL A 110 -11.21 9.81 15.63
CA VAL A 110 -11.06 10.85 16.65
C VAL A 110 -12.03 12.01 16.41
N LEU A 111 -12.10 12.54 15.18
CA LEU A 111 -12.96 13.68 14.86
C LEU A 111 -14.45 13.32 15.00
N LEU A 112 -14.85 12.14 14.54
CA LEU A 112 -16.23 11.66 14.65
C LEU A 112 -16.64 11.44 16.11
N ALA A 113 -15.72 10.99 16.96
CA ALA A 113 -15.94 10.85 18.41
C ALA A 113 -15.82 12.18 19.18
N GLY A 114 -15.32 13.24 18.54
CA GLY A 114 -15.07 14.52 19.21
C GLY A 114 -13.87 14.54 20.14
N GLY A 115 -12.85 13.73 19.85
CA GLY A 115 -11.62 13.67 20.61
C GLY A 115 -10.71 14.89 20.40
N SER A 116 -9.60 14.89 21.13
CA SER A 116 -8.74 16.07 21.26
C SER A 116 -7.59 16.11 20.23
N PRO A 117 -6.99 17.30 19.99
CA PRO A 117 -5.80 17.44 19.15
C PRO A 117 -4.59 16.63 19.62
N GLU A 118 -4.45 16.41 20.92
CA GLU A 118 -3.39 15.58 21.50
C GLU A 118 -3.53 14.13 21.04
N LEU A 119 -4.77 13.61 21.01
CA LEU A 119 -5.04 12.25 20.54
C LEU A 119 -4.77 12.10 19.03
N LEU A 120 -5.03 13.14 18.22
CA LEU A 120 -4.63 13.16 16.81
C LEU A 120 -3.10 13.03 16.67
N THR A 121 -2.35 13.73 17.51
CA THR A 121 -0.88 13.68 17.52
C THR A 121 -0.38 12.29 17.92
N THR A 122 -0.98 11.69 18.96
CA THR A 122 -0.71 10.30 19.37
C THR A 122 -0.94 9.33 18.20
N PHE A 123 -2.04 9.48 17.48
CA PHE A 123 -2.36 8.61 16.33
C PHE A 123 -1.54 8.91 15.07
N THR A 124 -0.99 10.11 14.91
CA THR A 124 0.06 10.36 13.90
C THR A 124 1.34 9.61 14.24
N ASN A 125 1.80 9.71 15.49
CA ASN A 125 3.02 9.04 15.97
C ASN A 125 2.90 7.51 15.94
N TYR A 126 1.69 6.98 16.07
CA TYR A 126 1.40 5.55 15.88
C TYR A 126 1.23 5.17 14.41
N GLY A 127 0.35 5.88 13.70
CA GLY A 127 -0.17 5.48 12.41
C GLY A 127 0.81 5.63 11.26
N LEU A 128 1.63 6.69 11.27
CA LEU A 128 2.65 6.87 10.22
C LEU A 128 3.71 5.78 10.27
N PRO A 129 4.38 5.50 11.41
CA PRO A 129 5.37 4.43 11.44
C PRO A 129 4.77 3.05 11.13
N LEU A 130 3.60 2.73 11.70
CA LEU A 130 2.96 1.45 11.43
C LEU A 130 2.57 1.30 9.96
N GLY A 131 2.07 2.38 9.36
CA GLY A 131 1.65 2.38 7.96
C GLY A 131 2.83 2.25 6.99
N GLU A 132 3.97 2.84 7.32
CA GLU A 132 5.22 2.64 6.59
C GLU A 132 5.71 1.19 6.73
N ALA A 133 5.70 0.63 7.95
CA ALA A 133 6.08 -0.75 8.21
C ALA A 133 5.18 -1.75 7.46
N PHE A 134 3.87 -1.49 7.44
CA PHE A 134 2.87 -2.28 6.73
C PHE A 134 3.18 -2.37 5.23
N GLN A 135 3.44 -1.24 4.57
CA GLN A 135 3.74 -1.26 3.13
C GLN A 135 5.10 -1.89 2.83
N LEU A 136 6.12 -1.64 3.66
CA LEU A 136 7.42 -2.30 3.50
C LEU A 136 7.29 -3.82 3.64
N ARG A 137 6.45 -4.29 4.56
CA ARG A 137 6.15 -5.72 4.71
C ARG A 137 5.42 -6.27 3.49
N ASP A 138 4.45 -5.54 2.95
CA ASP A 138 3.74 -5.89 1.71
C ASP A 138 4.71 -6.00 0.52
N ASP A 139 5.65 -5.05 0.38
CA ASP A 139 6.68 -5.06 -0.67
C ASP A 139 7.62 -6.27 -0.52
N VAL A 140 7.99 -6.64 0.71
CA VAL A 140 8.79 -7.84 0.98
C VAL A 140 8.01 -9.11 0.60
N LEU A 141 6.75 -9.22 1.00
CA LEU A 141 5.91 -10.38 0.69
C LEU A 141 5.60 -10.50 -0.81
N GLY A 142 5.43 -9.38 -1.51
CA GLY A 142 5.24 -9.35 -2.96
C GLY A 142 6.42 -9.93 -3.73
N VAL A 143 7.62 -9.89 -3.14
CA VAL A 143 8.84 -10.45 -3.73
C VAL A 143 9.14 -11.84 -3.18
N PHE A 144 9.11 -12.04 -1.86
CA PHE A 144 9.64 -13.22 -1.18
C PHE A 144 8.56 -14.16 -0.62
N GLY A 145 7.33 -13.70 -0.43
CA GLY A 145 6.27 -14.44 0.24
C GLY A 145 5.86 -15.74 -0.47
N ASP A 146 5.32 -16.66 0.33
CA ASP A 146 4.74 -17.91 -0.17
C ASP A 146 3.43 -17.61 -0.94
N PRO A 147 3.27 -18.11 -2.18
CA PRO A 147 2.03 -17.97 -2.94
C PRO A 147 0.77 -18.48 -2.22
N SER A 148 0.90 -19.48 -1.35
CA SER A 148 -0.19 -20.03 -0.56
C SER A 148 -0.70 -19.08 0.52
N GLU A 149 0.14 -18.18 1.01
CA GLU A 149 -0.23 -17.17 2.02
C GLU A 149 -0.62 -15.82 1.39
N THR A 150 0.06 -15.43 0.31
CA THR A 150 -0.19 -14.14 -0.36
C THR A 150 -1.37 -14.17 -1.33
N GLY A 151 -1.79 -15.37 -1.77
CA GLY A 151 -2.84 -15.56 -2.77
C GLY A 151 -2.46 -15.09 -4.18
N LYS A 152 -1.18 -14.73 -4.40
CA LYS A 152 -0.60 -14.30 -5.68
C LYS A 152 0.60 -15.17 -6.04
N PRO A 153 0.92 -15.35 -7.33
CA PRO A 153 2.19 -15.92 -7.73
C PRO A 153 3.38 -15.17 -7.10
N ALA A 154 4.38 -15.92 -6.67
CA ALA A 154 5.63 -15.36 -6.16
C ALA A 154 6.27 -14.45 -7.23
N GLY A 155 6.72 -13.25 -6.81
CA GLY A 155 7.40 -12.29 -7.67
C GLY A 155 6.48 -11.50 -8.60
N ASP A 156 5.16 -11.46 -8.34
CA ASP A 156 4.25 -10.60 -9.11
C ASP A 156 4.66 -9.13 -9.07
N ASP A 157 5.15 -8.63 -7.93
CA ASP A 157 5.66 -7.27 -7.82
C ASP A 157 6.90 -7.02 -8.71
N LEU A 158 7.70 -8.06 -8.95
CA LEU A 158 8.83 -8.01 -9.88
C LEU A 158 8.35 -7.97 -11.34
N ARG A 159 7.27 -8.70 -11.68
CA ARG A 159 6.65 -8.66 -13.02
C ARG A 159 5.96 -7.33 -13.29
N GLU A 160 5.28 -6.78 -12.29
CA GLU A 160 4.66 -5.46 -12.34
C GLU A 160 5.70 -4.33 -12.41
N GLY A 161 6.95 -4.60 -12.02
CA GLY A 161 8.04 -3.63 -12.12
C GLY A 161 7.97 -2.54 -11.05
N LYS A 162 7.38 -2.85 -9.89
CA LYS A 162 7.23 -1.89 -8.79
C LYS A 162 8.59 -1.35 -8.34
N ARG A 163 8.66 -0.04 -8.14
CA ARG A 163 9.89 0.68 -7.73
C ARG A 163 9.91 0.89 -6.22
N THR A 164 9.88 -0.22 -5.48
CA THR A 164 9.80 -0.24 -4.02
C THR A 164 11.09 0.22 -3.35
N VAL A 165 11.04 0.49 -2.04
CA VAL A 165 12.25 0.78 -1.23
C VAL A 165 13.24 -0.38 -1.28
N LEU A 166 12.74 -1.62 -1.33
CA LEU A 166 13.56 -2.82 -1.47
C LEU A 166 14.40 -2.80 -2.76
N ILE A 167 13.78 -2.46 -3.91
CA ILE A 167 14.51 -2.32 -5.18
C ILE A 167 15.50 -1.15 -5.13
N ALA A 168 15.08 0.00 -4.57
CA ALA A 168 15.93 1.19 -4.49
C ALA A 168 17.18 0.92 -3.64
N LYS A 169 17.03 0.25 -2.48
CA LYS A 169 18.15 -0.15 -1.62
C LYS A 169 19.09 -1.14 -2.31
N ALA A 170 18.56 -2.12 -3.04
CA ALA A 170 19.40 -3.06 -3.78
C ALA A 170 20.23 -2.36 -4.85
N LEU A 171 19.64 -1.41 -5.58
CA LEU A 171 20.35 -0.66 -6.63
C LEU A 171 21.41 0.31 -6.07
N GLU A 172 21.30 0.74 -4.82
CA GLU A 172 22.28 1.59 -4.15
C GLU A 172 23.61 0.86 -3.89
N THR A 173 23.55 -0.43 -3.52
CA THR A 173 24.73 -1.23 -3.16
C THR A 173 25.12 -2.28 -4.21
N ALA A 174 24.29 -2.49 -5.24
CA ALA A 174 24.55 -3.45 -6.31
C ALA A 174 25.82 -3.13 -7.11
N SER A 175 26.58 -4.18 -7.44
CA SER A 175 27.61 -4.11 -8.48
C SER A 175 27.00 -3.72 -9.84
N PRO A 176 27.79 -3.17 -10.79
CA PRO A 176 27.30 -2.83 -12.13
C PRO A 176 26.60 -4.00 -12.85
N SER A 177 27.08 -5.24 -12.63
CA SER A 177 26.49 -6.46 -13.18
C SER A 177 25.11 -6.76 -12.56
N GLN A 178 25.01 -6.74 -11.22
CA GLN A 178 23.74 -6.94 -10.52
C GLN A 178 22.72 -5.85 -10.90
N ALA A 179 23.13 -4.59 -10.93
CA ALA A 179 22.25 -3.47 -11.28
C ALA A 179 21.74 -3.57 -12.74
N SER A 180 22.57 -4.07 -13.67
CA SER A 180 22.16 -4.35 -15.05
C SER A 180 21.10 -5.44 -15.13
N LYS A 181 21.28 -6.54 -14.38
CA LYS A 181 20.29 -7.63 -14.29
C LYS A 181 18.96 -7.15 -13.70
N VAL A 182 18.98 -6.39 -12.60
CA VAL A 182 17.76 -5.82 -12.00
C VAL A 182 17.02 -4.94 -13.01
N ARG A 183 17.73 -4.02 -13.70
CA ARG A 183 17.10 -3.15 -14.71
C ARG A 183 16.53 -3.91 -15.91
N ARG A 184 17.15 -5.03 -16.30
CA ARG A 184 16.71 -5.86 -17.41
C ARG A 184 15.44 -6.65 -17.10
N HIS A 185 15.35 -7.22 -15.91
CA HIS A 185 14.31 -8.19 -15.56
C HIS A 185 13.12 -7.59 -14.80
N LEU A 186 13.31 -6.48 -14.08
CA LEU A 186 12.24 -5.84 -13.32
C LEU A 186 11.22 -5.17 -14.26
N GLY A 187 9.97 -5.60 -14.17
CA GLY A 187 8.88 -5.16 -15.04
C GLY A 187 8.67 -6.03 -16.28
N ASP A 188 9.37 -7.16 -16.40
CA ASP A 188 9.13 -8.12 -17.47
C ASP A 188 7.87 -8.95 -17.15
N PRO A 189 6.76 -8.81 -17.90
CA PRO A 189 5.56 -9.60 -17.68
C PRO A 189 5.77 -11.10 -17.92
N HIS A 190 6.86 -11.48 -18.60
CA HIS A 190 7.26 -12.85 -18.90
C HIS A 190 8.36 -13.36 -17.97
N LEU A 191 8.66 -12.66 -16.87
CA LEU A 191 9.67 -13.10 -15.90
C LEU A 191 9.31 -14.48 -15.34
N ASP A 192 10.14 -15.45 -15.69
CA ASP A 192 10.00 -16.84 -15.28
C ASP A 192 10.54 -17.09 -13.86
N ALA A 193 10.48 -18.35 -13.40
CA ALA A 193 10.90 -18.71 -12.06
C ALA A 193 12.41 -18.49 -11.82
N GLU A 194 13.24 -18.71 -12.85
CA GLU A 194 14.70 -18.50 -12.77
C GLU A 194 15.02 -17.00 -12.65
N GLY A 195 14.34 -16.16 -13.43
CA GLY A 195 14.46 -14.71 -13.35
C GLY A 195 14.01 -14.16 -11.99
N VAL A 196 12.91 -14.68 -11.42
CA VAL A 196 12.49 -14.33 -10.06
C VAL A 196 13.54 -14.75 -9.03
N ALA A 197 14.07 -15.97 -9.12
CA ALA A 197 15.11 -16.46 -8.22
C ALA A 197 16.39 -15.61 -8.27
N LEU A 198 16.82 -15.24 -9.48
CA LEU A 198 17.96 -14.35 -9.71
C LEU A 198 17.75 -12.98 -9.07
N LEU A 199 16.57 -12.37 -9.22
CA LEU A 199 16.29 -11.08 -8.59
C LEU A 199 16.28 -11.20 -7.06
N ARG A 200 15.66 -12.24 -6.49
CA ARG A 200 15.67 -12.50 -5.05
C ARG A 200 17.09 -12.67 -4.50
N GLU A 201 17.95 -13.39 -5.21
CA GLU A 201 19.36 -13.56 -4.86
C GLU A 201 20.07 -12.20 -4.80
N ILE A 202 19.92 -11.37 -5.84
CA ILE A 202 20.51 -10.02 -5.86
C ILE A 202 20.00 -9.16 -4.71
N LEU A 203 18.70 -9.17 -4.43
CA LEU A 203 18.09 -8.40 -3.32
C LEU A 203 18.62 -8.85 -1.95
N THR A 204 19.00 -10.12 -1.83
CA THR A 204 19.59 -10.69 -0.62
C THR A 204 21.08 -10.33 -0.51
N GLU A 205 21.87 -10.58 -1.56
CA GLU A 205 23.32 -10.31 -1.60
C GLU A 205 23.66 -8.84 -1.40
N THR A 206 22.78 -7.93 -1.87
CA THR A 206 22.94 -6.49 -1.69
C THR A 206 22.64 -6.01 -0.27
N GLY A 207 22.12 -6.89 0.60
CA GLY A 207 21.66 -6.55 1.94
C GLY A 207 20.36 -5.74 1.97
N ALA A 208 19.66 -5.63 0.84
CA ALA A 208 18.46 -4.80 0.74
C ALA A 208 17.30 -5.39 1.56
N LEU A 209 17.14 -6.73 1.55
CA LEU A 209 16.14 -7.41 2.38
C LEU A 209 16.38 -7.13 3.86
N ASP A 210 17.59 -7.39 4.37
CA ASP A 210 17.95 -7.16 5.78
C ASP A 210 17.74 -5.69 6.19
N ALA A 211 18.11 -4.75 5.32
CA ALA A 211 17.92 -3.33 5.58
C ALA A 211 16.44 -2.91 5.64
N VAL A 212 15.56 -3.55 4.85
CA VAL A 212 14.11 -3.32 4.92
C VAL A 212 13.51 -3.95 6.18
N GLU A 213 13.93 -5.18 6.53
CA GLU A 213 13.48 -5.86 7.75
C GLU A 213 13.86 -5.10 9.03
N ALA A 214 15.08 -4.56 9.08
CA ALA A 214 15.52 -3.70 10.17
C ALA A 214 14.67 -2.43 10.28
N ARG A 215 14.32 -1.83 9.13
CA ARG A 215 13.45 -0.64 9.09
C ARG A 215 12.02 -0.95 9.53
N ILE A 216 11.46 -2.09 9.12
CA ILE A 216 10.14 -2.56 9.60
C ILE A 216 10.17 -2.69 11.12
N SER A 217 11.22 -3.31 11.68
CA SER A 217 11.37 -3.50 13.13
C SER A 217 11.43 -2.19 13.89
N GLU A 218 12.20 -1.22 13.39
CA GLU A 218 12.31 0.12 13.98
C GLU A 218 10.97 0.87 13.98
N LEU A 219 10.28 0.88 12.83
CA LEU A 219 8.98 1.53 12.67
C LEU A 219 7.90 0.89 13.56
N THR A 220 7.93 -0.43 13.70
CA THR A 220 7.05 -1.20 14.60
C THR A 220 7.27 -0.80 16.06
N ALA A 221 8.53 -0.69 16.49
CA ALA A 221 8.88 -0.24 17.84
C ALA A 221 8.41 1.20 18.09
N ASN A 222 8.56 2.09 17.11
CA ASN A 222 8.08 3.48 17.20
C ASN A 222 6.55 3.54 17.37
N ALA A 223 5.80 2.74 16.60
CA ALA A 223 4.35 2.65 16.75
C ALA A 223 3.94 2.13 18.14
N GLN A 224 4.61 1.09 18.64
CA GLN A 224 4.34 0.54 19.97
C GLN A 224 4.63 1.56 21.09
N ALA A 225 5.69 2.36 20.96
CA ALA A 225 6.03 3.41 21.91
C ALA A 225 5.01 4.56 21.89
N ALA A 226 4.38 4.85 20.76
CA ALA A 226 3.43 5.95 20.64
C ALA A 226 2.12 5.73 21.43
N ILE A 227 1.77 4.49 21.77
CA ILE A 227 0.49 4.15 22.41
C ILE A 227 0.62 3.79 23.90
N VAL A 228 1.79 4.01 24.51
CA VAL A 228 2.05 3.65 25.93
C VAL A 228 1.17 4.39 26.94
N ASP A 229 0.59 5.52 26.54
CA ASP A 229 -0.31 6.33 27.38
C ASP A 229 -1.80 6.17 26.99
N VAL A 230 -2.11 5.43 25.92
CA VAL A 230 -3.50 5.15 25.51
C VAL A 230 -4.14 4.19 26.51
N THR A 231 -5.35 4.45 26.99
CA THR A 231 -6.00 3.57 27.97
C THR A 231 -6.62 2.32 27.35
N ASN A 232 -6.79 1.27 28.17
CA ASN A 232 -7.51 0.07 27.74
C ASN A 232 -9.02 0.33 27.64
N PRO A 233 -9.73 -0.35 26.71
CA PRO A 233 -9.27 -1.45 25.85
C PRO A 233 -8.61 -1.01 24.52
N ALA A 234 -8.53 0.29 24.24
CA ALA A 234 -8.05 0.77 22.94
C ALA A 234 -6.58 0.41 22.67
N ARG A 235 -5.72 0.46 23.70
CA ARG A 235 -4.31 0.06 23.57
C ARG A 235 -4.15 -1.39 23.12
N ASP A 236 -4.93 -2.32 23.68
CA ASP A 236 -4.85 -3.74 23.34
C ASP A 236 -5.18 -3.97 21.86
N VAL A 237 -6.25 -3.32 21.36
CA VAL A 237 -6.63 -3.36 19.94
C VAL A 237 -5.53 -2.77 19.03
N LEU A 238 -4.92 -1.66 19.44
CA LEU A 238 -3.82 -1.05 18.67
C LEU A 238 -2.57 -1.95 18.65
N SER A 239 -2.23 -2.61 19.75
CA SER A 239 -1.14 -3.59 19.80
C SER A 239 -1.42 -4.82 18.91
N ASP A 240 -2.66 -5.31 18.88
CA ASP A 240 -3.05 -6.39 17.97
C ASP A 240 -2.93 -5.97 16.50
N LEU A 241 -3.31 -4.72 16.18
CA LEU A 241 -3.16 -4.17 14.83
C LEU A 241 -1.69 -4.03 14.42
N ILE A 242 -0.79 -3.67 15.35
CA ILE A 242 0.65 -3.65 15.07
C ILE A 242 1.11 -5.04 14.62
N THR A 243 0.71 -6.08 15.35
CA THR A 243 1.08 -7.46 15.04
C THR A 243 0.47 -7.88 13.71
N ALA A 244 -0.83 -7.64 13.49
CA ALA A 244 -1.51 -8.01 12.25
C ALA A 244 -0.90 -7.35 11.01
N ALA A 245 -0.43 -6.11 11.13
CA ALA A 245 0.16 -5.36 10.03
C ALA A 245 1.61 -5.78 9.70
N THR A 246 2.33 -6.40 10.64
CA THR A 246 3.78 -6.63 10.52
C THR A 246 4.21 -8.11 10.61
N ALA A 247 3.37 -8.99 11.16
CA ALA A 247 3.71 -10.38 11.51
C ALA A 247 3.55 -11.41 10.38
N ARG A 248 3.16 -11.00 9.17
CA ARG A 248 3.18 -11.89 7.99
C ARG A 248 4.64 -12.16 7.62
N ALA A 249 5.28 -13.11 8.28
CA ALA A 249 6.66 -13.47 8.02
C ALA A 249 6.82 -14.10 6.64
N VAL A 250 8.01 -13.95 6.06
CA VAL A 250 8.47 -14.63 4.84
C VAL A 250 8.83 -16.08 5.16
#